data_AF-A0A953KYP9-F1
#
_entry.id   AF-A0A953KYP9-F1
#
_cell.length_a   1.000
_cell.length_b   1.000
_cell.length_c   1.000
_cell.angle_alpha   90.00
_cell.angle_beta   90.00
_cell.angle_gamma   90.00
#
_symmetry.space_group_name_H-M   'P 1'
#
loop_
_entity.id
_entity.type
_entity.pdbx_description
1 polymer ?
#
loop_
_entity_poly.entity_id
_entity_poly.type
_entity_poly.pdbx_seq_one_letter_code
_entity_poly.pdbx_strand_id
1 'polypeptide(L)'
;MSDLSEAAYCAGWMLGLEFALWRAITEGPQLYGRLAISAQHISQLQALSDDCGGWIVFDDEKEETFMSLDEWRTFYAVHITRMERYT
;
A
#
# COMPACT_ATOMS: atom_id res chain seq x y z
N MET A 1 -9.94 13.13 -20.16
CA MET A 1 -10.72 12.60 -19.01
C MET A 1 -9.91 12.56 -17.72
N SER A 2 -8.56 12.48 -17.77
CA SER A 2 -7.67 12.70 -16.60
C SER A 2 -7.79 14.13 -16.06
N ASP A 3 -7.64 15.14 -16.93
CA ASP A 3 -7.57 16.55 -16.52
C ASP A 3 -8.79 17.05 -15.75
N LEU A 4 -10.00 16.59 -16.13
CA LEU A 4 -11.25 16.96 -15.46
C LEU A 4 -11.44 16.17 -14.15
N SER A 5 -10.96 14.93 -14.10
CA SER A 5 -10.98 14.10 -12.90
C SER A 5 -10.04 14.68 -11.85
N GLU A 6 -8.79 14.98 -12.20
CA GLU A 6 -7.79 15.61 -11.32
C GLU A 6 -8.22 16.99 -10.82
N ALA A 7 -8.85 17.81 -11.68
CA ALA A 7 -9.35 19.12 -11.28
C ALA A 7 -10.59 19.07 -10.36
N ALA A 8 -11.42 18.02 -10.47
CA ALA A 8 -12.66 17.89 -9.71
C ALA A 8 -12.50 17.10 -8.40
N TYR A 9 -11.67 16.06 -8.42
CA TYR A 9 -11.41 15.14 -7.33
C TYR A 9 -9.97 14.68 -7.48
N CYS A 10 -9.04 15.19 -6.68
CA CYS A 10 -7.66 14.68 -6.61
C CYS A 10 -7.65 13.21 -6.15
N ALA A 11 -8.09 12.28 -7.01
CA ALA A 11 -8.17 10.85 -6.77
C ALA A 11 -6.83 10.20 -7.12
N GLY A 12 -5.74 10.81 -6.64
CA GLY A 12 -4.44 10.16 -6.60
C GLY A 12 -4.41 9.17 -5.45
N TRP A 13 -3.63 8.10 -5.60
CA TRP A 13 -3.29 7.28 -4.45
C TRP A 13 -2.53 8.16 -3.46
N MET A 14 -2.95 8.14 -2.19
CA MET A 14 -2.14 8.74 -1.15
C MET A 14 -0.78 8.06 -1.16
N LEU A 15 0.30 8.85 -1.18
CA LEU A 15 1.66 8.34 -1.18
C LEU A 15 1.84 7.34 -0.02
N GLY A 16 2.28 6.12 -0.35
CA GLY A 16 2.52 5.06 0.62
C GLY A 16 1.27 4.31 1.10
N LEU A 17 0.17 4.36 0.34
CA LEU A 17 -1.02 3.53 0.56
C LEU A 17 -0.65 2.05 0.69
N GLU A 18 0.18 1.55 -0.22
CA GLU A 18 0.65 0.17 -0.28
C GLU A 18 1.36 -0.26 1.01
N PHE A 19 2.17 0.62 1.61
CA PHE A 19 2.83 0.36 2.88
C PHE A 19 1.83 0.36 4.04
N ALA A 20 0.88 1.30 4.06
CA ALA A 20 -0.13 1.36 5.10
C ALA A 20 -1.07 0.14 5.06
N LEU A 21 -1.47 -0.30 3.88
CA LEU A 21 -2.29 -1.49 3.69
C LEU A 21 -1.54 -2.76 4.12
N TRP A 22 -0.29 -2.92 3.69
CA TRP A 22 0.53 -4.05 4.12
C TRP A 22 0.76 -4.06 5.63
N ARG A 23 1.03 -2.89 6.24
CA ARG A 23 1.13 -2.76 7.70
C ARG A 23 -0.16 -3.21 8.40
N ALA A 24 -1.32 -2.91 7.83
CA ALA A 24 -2.59 -3.34 8.42
C ALA A 24 -2.75 -4.87 8.41
N ILE A 25 -2.25 -5.53 7.36
CA ILE A 25 -2.24 -6.99 7.28
C ILE A 25 -1.31 -7.59 8.34
N THR A 26 -0.11 -7.03 8.51
CA THR A 26 0.92 -7.61 9.39
C THR A 26 0.74 -7.26 10.86
N GLU A 27 0.22 -6.07 11.17
CA GLU A 27 0.14 -5.52 12.53
C GLU A 27 -1.30 -5.40 13.05
N GLY A 28 -2.29 -5.50 12.16
CA GLY A 28 -3.71 -5.49 12.51
C GLY A 28 -4.44 -4.16 12.27
N PRO A 29 -5.66 -4.02 12.83
CA PRO A 29 -6.52 -2.87 12.60
C PRO A 29 -5.86 -1.53 12.95
N GLN A 30 -5.99 -0.55 12.06
CA GLN A 30 -5.39 0.76 12.24
C GLN A 30 -6.16 1.86 11.49
N LEU A 31 -5.89 3.12 11.84
CA LEU A 31 -6.42 4.26 11.11
C LEU A 31 -5.59 4.54 9.86
N TYR A 32 -6.28 4.73 8.73
CA TYR A 32 -5.70 5.16 7.47
C TYR A 32 -6.50 6.33 6.91
N GLY A 33 -5.92 7.53 6.98
CA GLY A 33 -6.62 8.77 6.66
C GLY A 33 -7.88 8.92 7.53
N ARG A 34 -9.05 8.89 6.90
CA ARG A 34 -10.36 8.97 7.59
C ARG A 34 -11.01 7.61 7.85
N LEU A 35 -10.43 6.52 7.36
CA LEU A 35 -10.99 5.16 7.48
C LEU A 35 -10.30 4.40 8.61
N ALA A 36 -11.07 3.71 9.44
CA ALA A 36 -10.55 2.66 10.30
C ALA A 36 -10.51 1.34 9.51
N ILE A 37 -9.31 0.81 9.27
CA ILE A 37 -9.13 -0.50 8.66
C ILE A 37 -9.58 -1.55 9.69
N SER A 38 -10.66 -2.26 9.38
CA SER A 38 -11.24 -3.27 10.25
C SER A 38 -10.62 -4.66 10.00
N ALA A 39 -10.90 -5.61 10.89
CA ALA A 39 -10.50 -7.01 10.68
C ALA A 39 -11.11 -7.61 9.40
N GLN A 40 -12.31 -7.18 9.01
CA GLN A 40 -12.93 -7.61 7.75
C GLN A 40 -12.16 -7.07 6.54
N HIS A 41 -11.78 -5.80 6.56
CA HIS A 41 -10.93 -5.22 5.50
C HIS A 41 -9.61 -5.97 5.38
N ILE A 42 -8.97 -6.28 6.52
CA ILE A 42 -7.72 -7.05 6.55
C ILE A 42 -7.91 -8.44 5.95
N SER A 43 -8.97 -9.16 6.33
CA SER A 43 -9.23 -10.50 5.80
C SER A 43 -9.45 -10.49 4.28
N GLN A 44 -10.16 -9.49 3.76
CA GLN A 44 -10.37 -9.34 2.32
C GLN A 44 -9.07 -8.97 1.60
N LEU A 45 -8.29 -8.07 2.19
CA LEU A 45 -7.02 -7.63 1.62
C LEU A 45 -5.97 -8.74 1.62
N GLN A 46 -5.94 -9.57 2.66
CA GLN A 46 -5.10 -10.77 2.73
C GLN A 46 -5.48 -11.76 1.62
N ALA A 47 -6.77 -12.04 1.44
CA ALA A 47 -7.24 -12.92 0.36
C ALA A 47 -6.84 -12.40 -1.03
N LEU A 48 -7.01 -11.10 -1.28
CA LEU A 48 -6.58 -10.47 -2.54
C LEU A 48 -5.06 -10.56 -2.74
N SER A 49 -4.28 -10.29 -1.69
CA SER A 49 -2.82 -10.40 -1.70
C SER A 49 -2.37 -11.82 -2.07
N ASP A 50 -3.01 -12.83 -1.48
CA ASP A 50 -2.68 -14.23 -1.71
C ASP A 50 -3.12 -14.70 -3.11
N ASP A 51 -4.31 -14.29 -3.56
CA ASP A 51 -4.84 -14.61 -4.90
C ASP A 51 -4.02 -13.96 -6.02
N CYS A 52 -3.56 -12.72 -5.82
CA CYS A 52 -2.71 -12.01 -6.77
C CYS A 52 -1.25 -12.47 -6.72
N GLY A 53 -0.79 -13.02 -5.60
CA GLY A 53 0.59 -13.46 -5.41
C GLY A 53 1.62 -12.32 -5.39
N GLY A 54 1.18 -11.07 -5.18
CA GLY A 54 2.06 -9.92 -5.22
C GLY A 54 1.36 -8.58 -4.95
N TRP A 55 2.16 -7.52 -4.97
CA TRP A 55 1.77 -6.15 -4.66
C TRP A 55 2.35 -5.18 -5.69
N ILE A 56 1.67 -4.06 -5.88
CA ILE A 56 2.17 -2.95 -6.70
C ILE A 56 2.79 -1.93 -5.77
N VAL A 57 4.02 -1.52 -6.09
CA VAL A 57 4.63 -0.31 -5.54
C VAL A 57 4.54 0.80 -6.58
N PHE A 58 4.30 2.03 -6.13
CA PHE A 58 4.37 3.20 -6.99
C PHE A 58 5.60 4.04 -6.63
N ASP A 59 6.42 4.37 -7.61
CA ASP A 59 7.52 5.33 -7.47
C ASP A 59 7.60 6.31 -8.65
N ASP A 60 8.23 7.48 -8.44
CA ASP A 60 8.27 8.53 -9.47
C ASP A 60 9.13 8.17 -10.70
N GLU A 61 9.98 7.12 -10.63
CA GLU A 61 10.87 6.73 -11.72
C GLU A 61 10.27 5.65 -12.62
N LYS A 62 9.64 4.64 -12.01
CA LYS A 62 9.09 3.44 -12.68
C LYS A 62 7.58 3.39 -12.64
N GLU A 63 6.94 4.34 -11.97
CA GLU A 63 5.50 4.36 -11.73
C GLU A 63 5.06 3.05 -11.05
N GLU A 64 4.07 2.35 -11.60
CA GLU A 64 3.51 1.13 -11.04
C GLU A 64 4.39 -0.09 -11.37
N THR A 65 5.05 -0.66 -10.37
CA THR A 65 5.81 -1.90 -10.50
C THR A 65 5.17 -3.02 -9.68
N PHE A 66 4.78 -4.11 -10.36
CA PHE A 66 4.33 -5.33 -9.69
C PHE A 66 5.51 -6.13 -9.15
N MET A 67 5.43 -6.50 -7.88
CA MET A 67 6.38 -7.35 -7.15
C MET A 67 5.67 -8.61 -6.66
N SER A 68 6.31 -9.77 -6.78
CA SER A 68 5.83 -10.99 -6.11
C SER A 68 5.82 -10.81 -4.59
N LEU A 69 5.08 -11.66 -3.87
CA LEU A 69 5.01 -11.58 -2.40
C LEU A 69 6.39 -11.65 -1.72
N ASP A 70 7.31 -12.46 -2.23
CA ASP A 70 8.66 -12.59 -1.65
C ASP A 70 9.51 -11.34 -1.90
N GLU A 71 9.42 -10.77 -3.10
CA GLU A 71 10.07 -9.50 -3.45
C GLU A 71 9.50 -8.37 -2.60
N TRP A 72 8.18 -8.29 -2.50
CA TRP A 72 7.46 -7.30 -1.70
C TRP A 72 7.85 -7.37 -0.23
N ARG A 73 7.90 -8.56 0.38
CA ARG A 73 8.32 -8.73 1.78
C ARG A 73 9.73 -8.22 2.03
N THR A 74 10.65 -8.53 1.13
CA THR A 74 12.05 -8.07 1.21
C THR A 74 12.12 -6.57 1.07
N PHE A 75 11.42 -6.02 0.08
CA PHE A 75 11.34 -4.59 -0.19
C PHE A 75 10.76 -3.82 0.99
N TYR A 76 9.62 -4.28 1.54
CA TYR A 76 8.95 -3.69 2.69
C TYR A 76 9.85 -3.65 3.93
N ALA A 77 10.56 -4.75 4.23
CA ALA A 77 11.47 -4.82 5.37
C ALA A 77 12.62 -3.79 5.26
N VAL A 78 13.19 -3.63 4.07
CA VAL A 78 14.20 -2.60 3.80
C VAL A 78 13.61 -1.20 3.92
N HIS A 79 12.40 -0.99 3.42
CA HIS A 79 11.70 0.30 3.47
C HIS A 79 11.45 0.75 4.91
N ILE A 80 10.87 -0.11 5.76
CA ILE A 80 10.62 0.19 7.18
C ILE A 80 11.93 0.47 7.92
N THR A 81 12.96 -0.35 7.71
CA THR A 81 14.28 -0.14 8.33
C THR A 81 14.87 1.23 7.94
N ARG A 82 14.62 1.71 6.72
CA ARG A 82 15.07 3.04 6.29
C ARG A 82 14.25 4.14 6.97
N MET A 83 12.93 4.00 7.07
CA MET A 83 12.08 5.01 7.73
C MET A 83 12.36 5.15 9.23
N GLU A 84 12.56 4.03 9.93
CA GLU A 84 12.90 4.03 11.37
C GLU A 84 14.22 4.74 11.69
N ARG A 85 15.15 4.82 10.73
CA ARG A 85 16.41 5.56 10.92
C ARG A 85 16.24 7.08 10.91
N TYR A 86 15.09 7.58 10.47
CA TYR A 86 14.79 9.01 10.39
C TYR A 86 13.67 9.45 11.34
N THR A 87 13.22 8.56 12.24
CA THR A 87 12.21 8.84 13.28
C THR A 87 12.86 8.86 14.65
#